data_AF-A0A7X3NR98-F1
#
_entry.id   AF-A0A7X3NR98-F1
#
_cell.length_a   1.000
_cell.length_b   1.000
_cell.length_c   1.000
_cell.angle_alpha   90.00
_cell.angle_beta   90.00
_cell.angle_gamma   90.00
#
_symmetry.space_group_name_H-M   'P 1'
#
loop_
_entity.id
_entity.type
_entity.pdbx_description
1 polymer ?
#
loop_
_entity_poly.entity_id
_entity_poly.type
_entity_poly.pdbx_seq_one_letter_code
_entity_poly.pdbx_strand_id
1 'polypeptide(L)'
;GPRAIYLMHADGKQTARLTNQPAAAAFPAWSPDGKQLAYSSGFAGIGIYVMDMRQKDVRRVTPMGIWSRHPVWSPDGDWIAYDMEPEKQWGNAKELDRNIYIVGADGGRPRQITAHVGKDRDPAWVPEEFFSVSPSTEKQTTLWGRLKQAENTAK
;
A
#
# COMPACT_ATOMS: atom_id res chain seq x y z
N GLY A 1 -10.08 -7.79 -22.61
CA GLY A 1 -9.53 -6.46 -22.26
C GLY A 1 -8.64 -6.57 -21.03
N PRO A 2 -7.85 -5.54 -20.70
CA PRO A 2 -7.06 -5.50 -19.47
C PRO A 2 -7.97 -5.57 -18.22
N ARG A 3 -7.43 -6.03 -17.07
CA ARG A 3 -8.16 -5.99 -15.79
C ARG A 3 -8.54 -4.56 -15.46
N ALA A 4 -9.74 -4.36 -14.92
CA ALA A 4 -10.24 -3.05 -14.54
C ALA A 4 -10.89 -3.12 -13.15
N ILE A 5 -10.91 -1.99 -12.46
CA ILE A 5 -11.59 -1.83 -11.18
C ILE A 5 -13.02 -1.36 -11.43
N TYR A 6 -13.94 -1.96 -10.72
CA TYR A 6 -15.36 -1.65 -10.73
C TYR A 6 -15.81 -1.28 -9.32
N LEU A 7 -16.76 -0.36 -9.24
CA LEU A 7 -17.48 -0.01 -8.03
C LEU A 7 -18.92 -0.48 -8.16
N MET A 8 -19.47 -1.01 -7.09
CA MET A 8 -20.88 -1.37 -6.98
C MET A 8 -21.33 -1.14 -5.55
N HIS A 9 -22.64 -1.05 -5.35
CA HIS A 9 -23.23 -1.04 -4.02
C HIS A 9 -23.07 -2.41 -3.36
N ALA A 10 -23.13 -2.44 -2.03
CA ALA A 10 -23.02 -3.69 -1.26
C ALA A 10 -24.14 -4.70 -1.58
N ASP A 11 -25.29 -4.23 -2.08
CA ASP A 11 -26.39 -5.07 -2.58
C ASP A 11 -26.17 -5.60 -4.01
N GLY A 12 -25.00 -5.32 -4.61
CA GLY A 12 -24.61 -5.73 -5.95
C GLY A 12 -25.15 -4.83 -7.07
N LYS A 13 -25.84 -3.73 -6.76
CA LYS A 13 -26.41 -2.83 -7.77
C LYS A 13 -25.47 -1.68 -8.13
N GLN A 14 -25.87 -0.92 -9.16
CA GLN A 14 -25.22 0.30 -9.64
C GLN A 14 -23.72 0.10 -9.94
N THR A 15 -23.42 -0.94 -10.72
CA THR A 15 -22.05 -1.25 -11.14
C THR A 15 -21.53 -0.20 -12.11
N ALA A 16 -20.39 0.40 -11.77
CA ALA A 16 -19.68 1.38 -12.57
C ALA A 16 -18.21 0.98 -12.74
N ARG A 17 -17.69 1.05 -13.97
CA ARG A 17 -16.26 0.85 -14.24
C ARG A 17 -15.50 2.12 -13.85
N LEU A 18 -14.51 2.01 -12.96
CA LEU A 18 -13.71 3.16 -12.51
C LEU A 18 -12.49 3.39 -13.40
N THR A 19 -11.81 2.33 -13.84
CA THR A 19 -10.57 2.45 -14.62
C THR A 19 -10.79 2.07 -16.08
N ASN A 20 -10.52 3.00 -17.00
CA ASN A 20 -10.68 2.83 -18.45
C ASN A 20 -9.36 2.81 -19.24
N GLN A 21 -8.22 2.92 -18.56
CA GLN A 21 -6.91 2.98 -19.22
C GLN A 21 -6.54 1.66 -19.93
N PRO A 22 -5.62 1.70 -20.93
CA PRO A 22 -5.21 0.50 -21.70
C PRO A 22 -4.47 -0.56 -20.88
N ALA A 23 -3.94 -0.19 -19.71
CA ALA A 23 -3.22 -1.09 -18.83
C ALA A 23 -4.13 -1.71 -17.76
N ALA A 24 -3.71 -2.87 -17.26
CA ALA A 24 -4.41 -3.56 -16.19
C ALA A 24 -4.33 -2.77 -14.87
N ALA A 25 -5.49 -2.59 -14.23
CA ALA A 25 -5.60 -2.06 -12.87
C ALA A 25 -5.98 -3.17 -11.89
N ALA A 26 -5.38 -3.18 -10.70
CA ALA A 26 -5.61 -4.18 -9.66
C ALA A 26 -5.32 -3.62 -8.26
N PHE A 27 -5.69 -4.38 -7.22
CA PHE A 27 -5.44 -4.08 -5.81
C PHE A 27 -5.97 -2.69 -5.38
N PRO A 28 -7.29 -2.45 -5.50
CA PRO A 28 -7.90 -1.20 -5.05
C PRO A 28 -7.84 -1.05 -3.53
N ALA A 29 -7.54 0.16 -3.05
CA ALA A 29 -7.64 0.55 -1.66
C ALA A 29 -8.21 1.96 -1.53
N TRP A 30 -9.29 2.09 -0.77
CA TRP A 30 -9.97 3.36 -0.52
C TRP A 30 -9.20 4.21 0.50
N SER A 31 -9.18 5.53 0.28
CA SER A 31 -8.79 6.47 1.33
C SER A 31 -9.79 6.40 2.50
N PRO A 32 -9.38 6.70 3.74
CA PRO A 32 -10.27 6.64 4.91
C PRO A 32 -11.52 7.53 4.78
N ASP A 33 -11.39 8.64 4.07
CA ASP A 33 -12.49 9.58 3.81
C ASP A 33 -13.38 9.21 2.61
N GLY A 34 -13.06 8.11 1.91
CA GLY A 34 -13.81 7.61 0.75
C GLY A 34 -13.73 8.51 -0.49
N LYS A 35 -12.86 9.52 -0.53
CA LYS A 35 -12.76 10.45 -1.66
C LYS A 35 -11.76 10.03 -2.73
N GLN A 36 -10.81 9.17 -2.37
CA GLN A 36 -9.73 8.74 -3.26
C GLN A 36 -9.61 7.22 -3.29
N LEU A 37 -9.16 6.71 -4.44
CA LEU A 37 -8.89 5.29 -4.64
C LEU A 37 -7.43 5.10 -5.06
N ALA A 38 -6.65 4.43 -4.24
CA ALA A 38 -5.33 3.95 -4.62
C ALA A 38 -5.45 2.59 -5.34
N TYR A 39 -4.63 2.35 -6.35
CA TYR A 39 -4.57 1.07 -7.05
C TYR A 39 -3.23 0.87 -7.76
N SER A 40 -2.91 -0.38 -8.06
CA SER A 40 -1.75 -0.71 -8.89
C SER A 40 -2.12 -0.72 -10.37
N SER A 41 -1.31 -0.10 -11.23
CA SER A 41 -1.49 -0.13 -12.68
C SER A 41 -0.17 -0.25 -13.43
N GLY A 42 -0.20 -0.91 -14.59
CA GLY A 42 0.94 -1.05 -15.49
C GLY A 42 1.04 0.02 -16.59
N PHE A 43 0.31 1.15 -16.46
CA PHE A 43 0.21 2.16 -17.52
C PHE A 43 1.56 2.77 -17.93
N ALA A 44 2.44 3.03 -16.96
CA ALA A 44 3.81 3.51 -17.18
C ALA A 44 4.77 2.72 -16.28
N GLY A 45 4.81 1.40 -16.47
CA GLY A 45 5.43 0.46 -15.52
C GLY A 45 4.54 0.24 -14.28
N ILE A 46 4.73 -0.87 -13.57
CA ILE A 46 3.88 -1.24 -12.42
C ILE A 46 4.07 -0.23 -11.29
N GLY A 47 3.06 0.59 -11.02
CA GLY A 47 3.12 1.58 -9.95
C GLY A 47 1.79 1.79 -9.24
N ILE A 48 1.83 2.56 -8.16
CA ILE A 48 0.63 2.96 -7.43
C ILE A 48 0.12 4.28 -7.99
N TYR A 49 -1.16 4.28 -8.31
CA TYR A 49 -1.92 5.41 -8.79
C TYR A 49 -3.02 5.75 -7.79
N VAL A 50 -3.31 7.03 -7.65
CA VAL A 50 -4.40 7.55 -6.84
C VAL A 50 -5.37 8.27 -7.77
N MET A 51 -6.64 7.89 -7.68
CA MET A 51 -7.75 8.48 -8.40
C MET A 51 -8.61 9.31 -7.45
N ASP A 52 -8.86 10.57 -7.79
CA ASP A 52 -9.89 11.38 -7.13
C ASP A 52 -11.27 10.98 -7.67
N MET A 53 -12.19 10.61 -6.79
CA MET A 53 -13.51 10.10 -7.19
C MET A 53 -14.47 11.19 -7.70
N ARG A 54 -14.24 12.45 -7.36
CA ARG A 54 -15.09 13.58 -7.77
C ARG A 54 -14.62 14.18 -9.08
N GLN A 55 -13.32 14.39 -9.20
CA GLN A 55 -12.70 15.04 -10.35
C GLN A 55 -12.32 14.04 -11.46
N LYS A 56 -12.26 12.75 -11.13
CA LYS A 56 -11.76 11.68 -12.00
C LYS A 56 -10.32 11.91 -12.47
N ASP A 57 -9.56 12.70 -11.72
CA ASP A 57 -8.14 12.88 -11.95
C ASP A 57 -7.37 11.66 -11.43
N VAL A 58 -6.29 11.29 -12.12
CA VAL A 58 -5.48 10.11 -11.83
C VAL A 58 -4.02 10.50 -11.85
N ARG A 59 -3.31 10.26 -10.75
CA ARG A 59 -1.88 10.52 -10.64
C ARG A 59 -1.13 9.32 -10.11
N ARG A 60 0.12 9.16 -10.55
CA ARG A 60 1.04 8.17 -9.96
C ARG A 60 1.69 8.75 -8.71
N VAL A 61 1.79 7.96 -7.65
CA VAL A 61 2.42 8.37 -6.38
C VAL A 61 3.78 7.72 -6.13
N THR A 62 4.11 6.65 -6.85
CA THR A 62 5.44 6.01 -6.75
C THR A 62 6.38 6.45 -7.87
N PRO A 63 7.71 6.44 -7.65
CA PRO A 63 8.70 6.67 -8.71
C PRO A 63 8.56 5.71 -9.90
N MET A 64 9.10 6.13 -11.05
CA MET A 64 9.37 5.24 -12.20
C MET A 64 10.52 4.27 -11.88
N GLY A 65 10.68 3.18 -12.64
CA GLY A 65 11.84 2.29 -12.48
C GLY A 65 11.73 1.29 -11.32
N ILE A 66 10.56 1.19 -10.70
CA ILE A 66 10.26 0.24 -9.62
C ILE A 66 8.88 -0.37 -9.85
N TRP A 67 8.70 -1.60 -9.39
CA TRP A 67 7.39 -2.25 -9.37
C TRP A 67 6.77 -2.10 -7.99
N SER A 68 5.60 -1.47 -7.93
CA SER A 68 4.87 -1.21 -6.67
C SER A 68 3.46 -1.82 -6.73
N ARG A 69 3.07 -2.56 -5.69
CA ARG A 69 1.75 -3.22 -5.62
C ARG A 69 1.13 -3.16 -4.21
N HIS A 70 -0.09 -3.68 -4.11
CA HIS A 70 -0.87 -3.84 -2.88
C HIS A 70 -0.88 -2.58 -2.01
N PRO A 71 -1.34 -1.43 -2.56
CA PRO A 71 -1.41 -0.20 -1.80
C PRO A 71 -2.42 -0.34 -0.66
N VAL A 72 -2.11 0.27 0.49
CA VAL A 72 -3.04 0.45 1.60
C VAL A 72 -2.87 1.84 2.20
N TRP A 73 -3.99 2.52 2.46
CA TRP A 73 -3.97 3.82 3.09
C TRP A 73 -3.75 3.70 4.60
N SER A 74 -3.00 4.64 5.16
CA SER A 74 -2.96 4.84 6.60
C SER A 74 -4.32 5.35 7.10
N PRO A 75 -4.69 5.11 8.38
CA PRO A 75 -5.99 5.49 8.92
C PRO A 75 -6.23 7.01 8.95
N ASP A 76 -5.16 7.80 9.05
CA ASP A 76 -5.18 9.26 8.96
C ASP A 76 -5.28 9.78 7.52
N GLY A 77 -5.03 8.94 6.52
CA GLY A 77 -5.06 9.29 5.11
C GLY A 77 -3.80 9.99 4.59
N ASP A 78 -2.76 10.15 5.39
CA ASP A 78 -1.55 10.89 4.98
C ASP A 78 -0.55 10.02 4.20
N TRP A 79 -0.62 8.70 4.34
CA TRP A 79 0.36 7.76 3.81
C TRP A 79 -0.30 6.61 3.04
N ILE A 80 0.45 6.08 2.08
CA ILE A 80 0.12 4.85 1.38
C ILE A 80 1.31 3.90 1.57
N ALA A 81 1.05 2.75 2.20
CA ALA A 81 2.03 1.65 2.25
C ALA A 81 1.84 0.74 1.03
N TYR A 82 2.92 0.13 0.56
CA TYR A 82 2.90 -0.76 -0.60
C TYR A 82 4.11 -1.72 -0.57
N ASP A 83 4.01 -2.86 -1.24
CA ASP A 83 5.19 -3.69 -1.50
C ASP A 83 5.91 -3.21 -2.75
N MET A 84 7.24 -3.15 -2.65
CA MET A 84 8.11 -2.71 -3.73
C MET A 84 9.11 -3.80 -4.09
N GLU A 85 9.29 -4.02 -5.39
CA GLU A 85 10.42 -4.76 -5.93
C GLU A 85 11.14 -3.90 -6.99
N PRO A 86 12.48 -3.92 -7.04
CA PRO A 86 13.23 -3.22 -8.08
C PRO A 86 12.80 -3.70 -9.47
N GLU A 87 12.57 -2.77 -10.40
CA GLU A 87 12.27 -3.12 -11.79
C GLU A 87 13.52 -3.74 -12.43
N LYS A 88 13.38 -4.95 -13.01
CA LYS A 88 14.50 -5.65 -13.65
C LYS A 88 14.38 -5.59 -15.17
N GLN A 89 15.49 -5.28 -15.84
CA GLN A 89 15.76 -5.80 -17.17
C GLN A 89 16.27 -7.24 -17.05
N TRP A 90 15.78 -8.11 -17.92
CA TRP A 90 15.95 -9.57 -17.97
C TRP A 90 17.28 -10.12 -17.39
N GLY A 91 17.21 -11.04 -16.41
CA GLY A 91 18.37 -11.73 -15.83
C GLY A 91 18.10 -12.33 -14.43
N ASN A 92 18.76 -13.45 -14.13
CA ASN A 92 18.54 -14.35 -12.99
C ASN A 92 18.07 -13.69 -11.68
N ALA A 93 16.82 -13.97 -11.30
CA ALA A 93 16.22 -13.56 -10.03
C ALA A 93 16.71 -14.46 -8.87
N LYS A 94 18.02 -14.47 -8.59
CA LYS A 94 18.47 -14.87 -7.27
C LYS A 94 18.27 -13.67 -6.35
N GLU A 95 17.47 -13.89 -5.31
CA GLU A 95 17.23 -12.98 -4.19
C GLU A 95 16.35 -11.77 -4.58
N LEU A 96 15.05 -12.01 -4.68
CA LEU A 96 14.06 -10.93 -4.76
C LEU A 96 13.79 -10.45 -3.34
N ASP A 97 14.53 -9.43 -2.92
CA ASP A 97 14.14 -8.64 -1.77
C ASP A 97 12.94 -7.78 -2.17
N ARG A 98 11.81 -8.11 -1.56
CA ARG A 98 10.60 -7.29 -1.64
C ARG A 98 10.38 -6.74 -0.25
N ASN A 99 10.27 -5.42 -0.18
CA ASN A 99 10.19 -4.71 1.08
C ASN A 99 8.95 -3.82 1.08
N ILE A 100 8.51 -3.47 2.28
CA ILE A 100 7.42 -2.53 2.49
C ILE A 100 7.97 -1.12 2.44
N TYR A 101 7.32 -0.27 1.67
CA TYR A 101 7.58 1.16 1.58
C TYR A 101 6.32 1.93 1.93
N ILE A 102 6.51 3.18 2.33
CA ILE A 102 5.43 4.17 2.41
C ILE A 102 5.76 5.36 1.52
N VAL A 103 4.73 6.00 1.00
CA VAL A 103 4.80 7.30 0.31
C VAL A 103 3.66 8.18 0.79
N GLY A 104 3.83 9.50 0.76
CA GLY A 104 2.73 10.41 1.09
C GLY A 104 1.56 10.20 0.13
N ALA A 105 0.34 10.49 0.59
CA ALA A 105 -0.87 10.42 -0.24
C ALA A 105 -0.73 11.25 -1.51
N ASP A 106 -0.07 12.41 -1.42
CA ASP A 106 0.21 13.30 -2.56
C ASP A 106 1.44 12.89 -3.39
N GLY A 107 2.08 11.79 -3.04
CA GLY A 107 3.33 11.32 -3.62
C GLY A 107 4.54 11.81 -2.84
N GLY A 108 5.66 11.98 -3.54
CA GLY A 108 6.93 12.41 -2.96
C GLY A 108 7.93 11.26 -2.82
N ARG A 109 8.95 11.46 -1.98
CA ARG A 109 10.04 10.51 -1.82
C ARG A 109 9.58 9.31 -0.98
N PRO A 110 9.66 8.07 -1.50
CA PRO A 110 9.33 6.89 -0.72
C PRO A 110 10.28 6.67 0.47
N ARG A 111 9.74 6.13 1.56
CA ARG A 111 10.49 5.67 2.73
C ARG A 111 10.37 4.16 2.86
N GLN A 112 11.51 3.49 2.93
CA GLN A 112 11.58 2.05 3.20
C GLN A 112 11.24 1.76 4.68
N ILE A 113 10.42 0.76 4.94
CA ILE A 113 10.03 0.32 6.29
C ILE A 113 10.76 -0.97 6.68
N THR A 114 10.83 -1.93 5.76
CA THR A 114 11.53 -3.20 5.97
C THR A 114 12.76 -3.27 5.08
N ALA A 115 13.85 -3.87 5.58
CA ALA A 115 15.12 -3.96 4.85
C ALA A 115 15.85 -5.29 5.11
N HIS A 116 15.10 -6.32 5.50
CA HIS A 116 15.66 -7.63 5.77
C HIS A 116 15.57 -8.52 4.54
N VAL A 117 16.40 -9.57 4.50
CA VAL A 117 16.36 -10.55 3.41
C VAL A 117 15.02 -11.28 3.47
N GLY A 118 14.25 -11.22 2.39
CA GLY A 118 12.91 -11.79 2.39
C GLY A 118 11.94 -11.12 1.42
N LYS A 119 10.69 -11.59 1.47
CA LYS A 119 9.60 -11.08 0.65
C LYS A 119 8.47 -10.61 1.53
N ASP A 120 8.51 -9.33 1.87
CA ASP A 120 7.40 -8.66 2.55
C ASP A 120 6.35 -8.24 1.53
N ARG A 121 5.09 -8.53 1.83
CA ARG A 121 3.95 -8.36 0.92
C ARG A 121 2.70 -7.99 1.70
N ASP A 122 1.74 -7.42 0.97
CA ASP A 122 0.39 -7.20 1.45
C ASP A 122 0.35 -6.46 2.80
N PRO A 123 0.99 -5.27 2.89
CA PRO A 123 1.02 -4.51 4.13
C PRO A 123 -0.41 -4.13 4.55
N ALA A 124 -0.61 -3.96 5.86
CA ALA A 124 -1.84 -3.42 6.41
C ALA A 124 -1.49 -2.39 7.49
N TRP A 125 -2.33 -1.37 7.61
CA TRP A 125 -2.28 -0.42 8.72
C TRP A 125 -3.27 -0.81 9.79
N VAL A 126 -2.89 -0.56 11.04
CA VAL A 126 -3.82 -0.56 12.17
C VAL A 126 -3.76 0.82 12.83
N PRO A 127 -4.90 1.39 13.24
CA PRO A 127 -4.92 2.65 13.96
C PRO A 127 -4.26 2.48 15.34
N GLU A 128 -3.77 3.57 15.94
CA GLU A 128 -3.10 3.51 17.25
C GLU A 128 -4.05 2.99 18.33
N GLU A 129 -5.33 3.35 18.23
CA GLU A 129 -6.40 2.89 19.12
C GLU A 129 -6.66 1.38 19.03
N PHE A 130 -6.14 0.69 18.00
CA PHE A 130 -6.23 -0.76 17.92
C PHE A 130 -5.52 -1.45 19.08
N PHE A 131 -4.46 -0.83 19.61
CA PHE A 131 -3.70 -1.35 20.76
C PHE A 131 -4.13 -0.74 22.10
N SER A 132 -5.12 0.17 22.13
CA SER A 132 -5.66 0.76 23.36
C SER A 132 -6.65 -0.19 24.03
N VAL A 133 -6.17 -1.36 24.44
CA VAL A 133 -6.84 -2.14 25.48
C VAL A 133 -6.74 -1.37 26.80
N SER A 134 -7.75 -0.57 27.13
CA SER A 134 -7.99 -0.21 28.52
C SER A 134 -8.53 -1.46 29.22
N PRO A 135 -7.79 -2.09 30.15
CA PRO A 135 -8.39 -3.14 30.93
C PRO A 135 -9.46 -2.51 31.84
N SER A 136 -10.67 -3.10 31.84
CA SER A 136 -11.43 -3.10 33.10
C SER A 136 -10.51 -3.68 34.17
N THR A 137 -10.53 -3.10 35.36
CA THR A 137 -9.53 -3.16 36.45
C THR A 137 -9.04 -4.55 36.90
N GLU A 138 -9.48 -5.65 36.30
CA GLU A 138 -9.19 -7.03 36.70
C GLU A 138 -8.60 -7.92 35.59
N LYS A 139 -8.22 -7.40 34.42
CA LYS A 139 -7.55 -8.20 33.38
C LYS A 139 -6.19 -7.64 32.99
N GLN A 140 -5.13 -8.43 33.19
CA GLN A 140 -3.83 -8.15 32.59
C GLN A 140 -3.90 -8.42 31.09
N THR A 141 -3.66 -7.40 30.28
CA THR A 141 -3.42 -7.58 28.84
C THR A 141 -1.93 -7.79 28.62
N THR A 142 -1.55 -8.94 28.07
CA THR A 142 -0.18 -9.18 27.59
C THR A 142 -0.11 -8.79 26.12
N LEU A 143 0.50 -7.64 25.83
CA LEU A 143 0.86 -7.25 24.47
C LEU A 143 2.24 -7.84 24.13
N TRP A 144 2.28 -8.78 23.18
CA TRP A 144 3.54 -9.24 22.60
C TRP A 144 3.87 -8.41 21.36
N GLY A 145 5.00 -7.70 21.40
CA GLY A 145 5.54 -7.01 20.22
C GLY A 145 6.23 -5.69 20.56
N ARG A 146 7.50 -5.76 20.95
CA ARG A 146 8.40 -4.61 20.81
C ARG A 146 9.51 -5.05 19.86
N LEU A 147 9.59 -4.41 18.69
CA LEU A 147 10.75 -4.56 17.81
C LEU A 147 11.97 -4.09 18.62
N LYS A 148 12.87 -5.01 18.97
CA LYS A 148 14.16 -4.63 19.55
C LYS A 148 14.96 -3.95 18.45
N GLN A 149 15.18 -2.65 18.58
CA GLN A 149 16.30 -2.01 17.89
C GLN A 149 17.57 -2.57 18.55
N ALA A 150 18.29 -3.44 17.84
CA ALA A 150 19.60 -3.87 18.29
C ALA A 150 20.57 -2.70 18.05
N GLU A 151 21.01 -2.05 19.13
CA GLU A 151 22.17 -1.17 19.04
C GLU A 151 23.40 -2.03 18.78
N ASN A 152 24.07 -1.72 17.67
CA ASN A 152 25.27 -2.39 17.24
C ASN A 152 26.45 -1.85 18.06
N THR A 153 26.75 -2.43 19.22
CA THR A 153 28.01 -2.14 19.92
C THR A 153 29.15 -2.86 19.21
N ALA A 154 29.85 -2.12 18.35
CA ALA A 154 31.19 -2.50 17.90
C ALA A 154 32.15 -2.50 19.10
N LYS A 155 32.99 -3.53 19.18
CA LYS A 155 34.26 -3.50 19.92
C LYS A 155 35.39 -3.25 18.93
#